data_AF-A0A1P8YIH1-F1
#
_entry.id   AF-A0A1P8YIH1-F1
#
_cell.length_a   1.000
_cell.length_b   1.000
_cell.length_c   1.000
_cell.angle_alpha   90.00
_cell.angle_beta   90.00
_cell.angle_gamma   90.00
#
_symmetry.space_group_name_H-M   'P 1'
#
loop_
_entity.id
_entity.type
_entity.pdbx_description
1 polymer ?
#
loop_
_entity_poly.entity_id
_entity_poly.type
_entity_poly.pdbx_seq_one_letter_code
_entity_poly.pdbx_strand_id
1 'polypeptide(L)'
;MGLPSPMNGLPAGAAFGTLVHAVLEEVDTAAADLEAELVRCCRETVAAGFSGVDPDALAAALVPVLHTPLGDGHTLASIPPSDRLPELDFELPLAGGEDADAEVTLAGVAPLLRRHLPAGDPLAGYAALFETLGAAPLRGYLTGSIDAVLRLPGPRFVVVDYKTNRLAPGDLTTADFTTEAMAAEMMRAHYPLQALLYAVALHRYLRWRLPGYDPATHLGGVQYLFVRGMAGPDSPAGAGVFDWYPPAALVTELSDLLAGIEGAP
;
A
#
# COMPACT_ATOMS: atom_id res chain seq x y z
N MET A 1 5.42 -11.73 23.83
CA MET A 1 4.83 -12.90 23.16
C MET A 1 3.71 -12.36 22.29
N GLY A 2 3.77 -12.57 20.97
CA GLY A 2 2.75 -12.06 20.03
C GLY A 2 1.53 -12.97 19.96
N LEU A 3 0.43 -12.45 19.39
CA LEU A 3 -0.73 -13.26 19.02
C LEU A 3 -0.35 -14.13 17.81
N PRO A 4 -0.82 -15.39 17.71
CA PRO A 4 -0.61 -16.20 16.51
C PRO A 4 -1.22 -15.55 15.26
N SER A 5 -0.53 -15.65 14.12
CA SER A 5 -1.07 -15.21 12.84
C SER A 5 -2.34 -16.01 12.50
N PRO A 6 -3.44 -15.35 12.09
CA PRO A 6 -4.64 -16.05 11.64
C PRO A 6 -4.41 -16.81 10.32
N MET A 7 -3.31 -16.51 9.62
CA MET A 7 -2.92 -17.14 8.34
C MET A 7 -1.87 -18.26 8.52
N ASN A 8 -1.61 -18.72 9.75
CA ASN A 8 -0.82 -19.93 9.95
C ASN A 8 -1.56 -21.14 9.36
N GLY A 9 -0.81 -22.02 8.66
CA GLY A 9 -1.39 -23.14 7.91
C GLY A 9 -1.90 -22.79 6.50
N LEU A 10 -2.08 -21.51 6.16
CA LEU A 10 -2.40 -21.09 4.79
C LEU A 10 -1.14 -21.01 3.91
N PRO A 11 -1.26 -21.25 2.58
CA PRO A 11 -0.12 -21.25 1.68
C PRO A 11 0.52 -19.87 1.54
N ALA A 12 1.69 -19.83 0.90
CA ALA A 12 2.43 -18.61 0.59
C ALA A 12 2.73 -18.53 -0.91
N GLY A 13 3.20 -17.37 -1.37
CA GLY A 13 3.56 -17.13 -2.77
C GLY A 13 2.55 -16.26 -3.52
N ALA A 14 2.92 -15.89 -4.75
CA ALA A 14 2.19 -14.89 -5.55
C ALA A 14 0.72 -15.25 -5.76
N ALA A 15 0.41 -16.51 -6.11
CA ALA A 15 -0.96 -16.95 -6.32
C ALA A 15 -1.86 -16.78 -5.07
N PHE A 16 -1.31 -17.02 -3.88
CA PHE A 16 -2.04 -16.77 -2.63
C PHE A 16 -2.22 -15.27 -2.37
N GLY A 17 -1.20 -14.46 -2.68
CA GLY A 17 -1.31 -13.00 -2.64
C GLY A 17 -2.46 -12.48 -3.50
N THR A 18 -2.51 -12.90 -4.77
CA THR A 18 -3.58 -12.52 -5.71
C THR A 18 -4.96 -12.96 -5.21
N LEU A 19 -5.08 -14.15 -4.61
CA LEU A 19 -6.33 -14.60 -4.00
C LEU A 19 -6.79 -13.67 -2.86
N VAL A 20 -5.87 -13.30 -1.96
CA VAL A 20 -6.18 -12.38 -0.86
C VAL A 20 -6.59 -11.00 -1.37
N HIS A 21 -5.88 -10.49 -2.38
CA HIS A 21 -6.21 -9.21 -3.02
C HIS A 21 -7.62 -9.22 -3.60
N ALA A 22 -7.95 -10.21 -4.42
CA ALA A 22 -9.26 -10.31 -5.06
C ALA A 22 -10.42 -10.46 -4.05
N VAL A 23 -10.22 -11.17 -2.93
CA VAL A 23 -11.24 -11.22 -1.86
C VAL A 23 -11.40 -9.86 -1.19
N LEU A 24 -10.28 -9.20 -0.87
CA LEU A 24 -10.34 -7.91 -0.20
C LEU A 24 -10.93 -6.85 -1.12
N GLU A 25 -10.67 -6.87 -2.43
CA GLU A 25 -11.27 -5.98 -3.42
C GLU A 25 -12.81 -6.03 -3.40
N GLU A 26 -13.38 -7.23 -3.40
CA GLU A 26 -14.82 -7.47 -3.60
C GLU A 26 -15.67 -7.41 -2.32
N VAL A 27 -15.06 -7.53 -1.13
CA VAL A 27 -15.81 -7.63 0.14
C VAL A 27 -16.63 -6.36 0.42
N ASP A 28 -17.94 -6.52 0.62
CA ASP A 28 -18.81 -5.44 1.09
C ASP A 28 -18.70 -5.26 2.62
N THR A 29 -17.93 -4.25 3.05
CA THR A 29 -17.76 -3.93 4.47
C THR A 29 -19.02 -3.38 5.13
N ALA A 30 -20.06 -3.02 4.37
CA ALA A 30 -21.36 -2.62 4.91
C ALA A 30 -22.36 -3.78 5.04
N ALA A 31 -21.97 -5.01 4.70
CA ALA A 31 -22.81 -6.19 4.89
C ALA A 31 -23.24 -6.34 6.35
N ALA A 32 -24.51 -6.69 6.57
CA ALA A 32 -25.06 -6.89 7.92
C ALA A 32 -24.41 -8.06 8.66
N ASP A 33 -23.92 -9.05 7.91
CA ASP A 33 -23.15 -10.18 8.39
C ASP A 33 -21.85 -10.26 7.57
N LEU A 34 -20.80 -9.58 8.06
CA LEU A 34 -19.50 -9.48 7.39
C LEU A 34 -18.80 -10.83 7.28
N GLU A 35 -18.99 -11.74 8.24
CA GLU A 35 -18.40 -13.07 8.19
C GLU A 35 -19.02 -13.91 7.06
N ALA A 36 -20.35 -13.88 6.94
CA ALA A 36 -21.05 -14.55 5.85
C ALA A 36 -20.65 -13.96 4.48
N GLU A 37 -20.48 -12.65 4.40
CA GLU A 37 -20.00 -11.96 3.20
C GLU A 37 -18.57 -12.39 2.82
N LEU A 38 -17.64 -12.46 3.79
CA LEU A 38 -16.29 -12.96 3.54
C LEU A 38 -16.30 -14.41 3.04
N VAL A 39 -17.11 -15.28 3.64
CA VAL A 39 -17.27 -16.67 3.17
C VAL A 39 -17.76 -16.71 1.73
N ARG A 40 -18.74 -15.88 1.38
CA ARG A 40 -19.26 -15.76 0.01
C ARG A 40 -18.14 -15.35 -0.96
N CYS A 41 -17.44 -14.25 -0.69
CA CYS A 41 -16.33 -13.76 -1.51
C CYS A 41 -15.24 -14.83 -1.66
N CYS A 42 -14.77 -15.43 -0.56
CA CYS A 42 -13.74 -16.47 -0.62
C CYS A 42 -14.16 -17.67 -1.48
N ARG A 43 -15.41 -18.12 -1.39
CA ARG A 43 -15.91 -19.25 -2.21
C ARG A 43 -15.95 -18.88 -3.69
N GLU A 44 -16.42 -17.70 -4.02
CA GLU A 44 -16.47 -17.21 -5.41
C GLU A 44 -15.07 -17.05 -6.00
N THR A 45 -14.16 -16.39 -5.29
CA THR A 45 -12.78 -16.19 -5.75
C THR A 45 -12.05 -17.51 -5.90
N VAL A 46 -12.13 -18.42 -4.92
CA VAL A 46 -11.50 -19.75 -5.01
C VAL A 46 -12.05 -20.56 -6.20
N ALA A 47 -13.36 -20.53 -6.42
CA ALA A 47 -13.99 -21.21 -7.55
C ALA A 47 -13.57 -20.64 -8.92
N ALA A 48 -13.23 -19.35 -8.99
CA ALA A 48 -12.83 -18.66 -10.23
C ALA A 48 -11.41 -18.99 -10.72
N GLY A 49 -10.58 -19.70 -9.94
CA GLY A 49 -9.27 -20.14 -10.44
C GLY A 49 -8.18 -20.42 -9.41
N PHE A 50 -8.42 -20.17 -8.11
CA PHE A 50 -7.41 -20.36 -7.07
C PHE A 50 -7.56 -21.72 -6.39
N SER A 51 -7.19 -22.79 -7.12
CA SER A 51 -7.26 -24.16 -6.58
C SER A 51 -6.21 -24.38 -5.48
N GLY A 52 -6.65 -24.84 -4.30
CA GLY A 52 -5.76 -25.32 -3.24
C GLY A 52 -5.87 -24.61 -1.88
N VAL A 53 -6.79 -23.65 -1.71
CA VAL A 53 -7.11 -23.05 -0.42
C VAL A 53 -8.54 -23.41 -0.04
N ASP A 54 -8.76 -23.80 1.22
CA ASP A 54 -10.11 -23.93 1.77
C ASP A 54 -10.72 -22.53 1.94
N PRO A 55 -11.80 -22.18 1.22
CA PRO A 55 -12.39 -20.85 1.28
C PRO A 55 -12.93 -20.51 2.68
N ASP A 56 -13.40 -21.49 3.45
CA ASP A 56 -13.92 -21.24 4.80
C ASP A 56 -12.75 -20.93 5.76
N ALA A 57 -11.61 -21.61 5.60
CA ALA A 57 -10.39 -21.31 6.35
C ALA A 57 -9.80 -19.93 5.98
N LEU A 58 -9.86 -19.55 4.70
CA LEU A 58 -9.42 -18.22 4.27
C LEU A 58 -10.32 -17.12 4.84
N ALA A 59 -11.65 -17.29 4.77
CA ALA A 59 -12.60 -16.34 5.33
C ALA A 59 -12.36 -16.15 6.83
N ALA A 60 -12.24 -17.25 7.59
CA ALA A 60 -11.93 -17.21 9.02
C ALA A 60 -10.61 -16.49 9.33
N ALA A 61 -9.61 -16.58 8.44
CA ALA A 61 -8.34 -15.86 8.59
C ALA A 61 -8.45 -14.36 8.24
N LEU A 62 -9.37 -13.96 7.37
CA LEU A 62 -9.57 -12.56 6.96
C LEU A 62 -10.46 -11.76 7.91
N VAL A 63 -11.35 -12.39 8.67
CA VAL A 63 -12.14 -11.73 9.72
C VAL A 63 -11.25 -10.91 10.68
N PRO A 64 -10.24 -11.50 11.35
CA PRO A 64 -9.35 -10.72 12.22
C PRO A 64 -8.53 -9.67 11.47
N VAL A 65 -8.20 -9.89 10.19
CA VAL A 65 -7.52 -8.88 9.36
C VAL A 65 -8.41 -7.63 9.23
N LEU A 66 -9.68 -7.80 8.86
CA LEU A 66 -10.60 -6.67 8.70
C LEU A 66 -10.87 -5.91 10.00
N HIS A 67 -10.72 -6.56 11.15
CA HIS A 67 -10.92 -5.98 12.48
C HIS A 67 -9.62 -5.55 13.19
N THR A 68 -8.46 -5.65 12.54
CA THR A 68 -7.21 -5.15 13.12
C THR A 68 -7.19 -3.62 13.09
N PRO A 69 -6.86 -2.93 14.21
CA PRO A 69 -6.73 -1.48 14.24
C PRO A 69 -5.62 -0.98 13.31
N LEU A 70 -5.95 0.02 12.51
CA LEU A 70 -5.04 0.80 11.68
C LEU A 70 -4.47 1.99 12.48
N GLY A 71 -3.52 2.74 11.92
CA GLY A 71 -2.76 3.77 12.65
C GLY A 71 -3.57 4.87 13.34
N ASP A 72 -4.80 5.14 12.88
CA ASP A 72 -5.72 6.14 13.44
C ASP A 72 -6.88 5.53 14.26
N GLY A 73 -6.83 4.22 14.51
CA GLY A 73 -7.82 3.47 15.29
C GLY A 73 -9.04 3.01 14.48
N HIS A 74 -9.13 3.33 13.18
CA HIS A 74 -10.09 2.69 12.29
C HIS A 74 -9.68 1.24 11.99
N THR A 75 -10.60 0.47 11.42
CA THR A 75 -10.31 -0.86 10.84
C THR A 75 -10.81 -0.89 9.41
N LEU A 76 -10.33 -1.83 8.59
CA LEU A 76 -10.88 -2.02 7.24
C LEU A 76 -12.40 -2.27 7.28
N ALA A 77 -12.89 -3.04 8.26
CA ALA A 77 -14.33 -3.26 8.47
C ALA A 77 -15.11 -1.98 8.83
N SER A 78 -14.47 -0.97 9.41
CA SER A 78 -15.15 0.27 9.80
C SER A 78 -15.27 1.29 8.66
N ILE A 79 -14.54 1.09 7.56
CA ILE A 79 -14.59 1.98 6.39
C ILE A 79 -15.73 1.52 5.48
N PRO A 80 -16.75 2.35 5.23
CA PRO A 80 -17.86 1.95 4.36
C PRO A 80 -17.39 1.86 2.91
N PRO A 81 -18.07 1.07 2.06
CA PRO A 81 -17.71 0.95 0.64
C PRO A 81 -17.67 2.30 -0.10
N SER A 82 -18.49 3.28 0.29
CA SER A 82 -18.49 4.63 -0.29
C SER A 82 -17.23 5.46 0.00
N ASP A 83 -16.43 5.02 0.97
CA ASP A 83 -15.14 5.61 1.36
C ASP A 83 -13.96 4.73 0.93
N ARG A 84 -14.21 3.72 0.10
CA ARG A 84 -13.21 2.81 -0.42
C ARG A 84 -13.25 2.81 -1.95
N LEU A 85 -12.13 3.14 -2.56
CA LEU A 85 -11.92 2.97 -4.00
C LEU A 85 -10.93 1.81 -4.19
N PRO A 86 -11.41 0.57 -4.37
CA PRO A 86 -10.54 -0.56 -4.66
C PRO A 86 -10.00 -0.50 -6.09
N GLU A 87 -8.84 -1.12 -6.33
CA GLU A 87 -8.19 -1.26 -7.64
C GLU A 87 -8.17 0.04 -8.47
N LEU A 88 -7.49 1.07 -7.95
CA LEU A 88 -7.29 2.28 -8.73
C LEU A 88 -6.14 2.09 -9.72
N ASP A 89 -6.50 1.77 -10.96
CA ASP A 89 -5.59 1.77 -12.10
C ASP A 89 -5.09 3.18 -12.43
N PHE A 90 -3.82 3.26 -12.83
CA PHE A 90 -3.23 4.49 -13.33
C PHE A 90 -2.28 4.25 -14.49
N GLU A 91 -2.16 5.30 -15.31
CA GLU A 91 -1.17 5.42 -16.36
C GLU A 91 -0.51 6.80 -16.24
N LEU A 92 0.79 6.82 -15.96
CA LEU A 92 1.56 8.04 -15.76
C LEU A 92 2.54 8.23 -16.93
N PRO A 93 2.38 9.27 -17.76
CA PRO A 93 3.39 9.62 -18.75
C PRO A 93 4.65 10.09 -18.02
N LEU A 94 5.79 9.52 -18.41
CA LEU A 94 7.12 9.90 -17.93
C LEU A 94 7.72 10.89 -18.94
N ALA A 95 8.15 12.05 -18.45
CA ALA A 95 8.81 13.08 -19.25
C ALA A 95 8.01 13.57 -20.49
N GLY A 96 6.67 13.49 -20.46
CA GLY A 96 5.81 13.85 -21.60
C GLY A 96 5.39 12.67 -22.49
N GLY A 97 5.75 11.43 -22.14
CA GLY A 97 5.33 10.23 -22.85
C GLY A 97 6.30 9.83 -23.97
N GLU A 98 5.78 9.57 -25.18
CA GLU A 98 6.60 9.14 -26.33
C GLU A 98 7.40 10.29 -26.95
N ASP A 99 6.90 11.53 -26.85
CA ASP A 99 7.51 12.75 -27.40
C ASP A 99 8.45 13.46 -26.38
N ALA A 100 9.04 12.71 -25.46
CA ALA A 100 9.78 13.26 -24.32
C ALA A 100 11.12 13.94 -24.71
N ASP A 101 11.20 15.25 -24.53
CA ASP A 101 12.44 16.05 -24.67
C ASP A 101 13.29 16.08 -23.37
N ALA A 102 12.70 15.73 -22.22
CA ALA A 102 13.38 15.76 -20.91
C ALA A 102 13.95 14.38 -20.52
N GLU A 103 15.16 14.34 -19.95
CA GLU A 103 15.74 13.12 -19.38
C GLU A 103 15.41 13.00 -17.90
N VAL A 104 14.38 12.21 -17.58
CA VAL A 104 14.05 11.85 -16.19
C VAL A 104 14.78 10.56 -15.84
N THR A 105 15.46 10.53 -14.69
CA THR A 105 16.15 9.32 -14.20
C THR A 105 15.71 9.00 -12.77
N LEU A 106 15.78 7.72 -12.38
CA LEU A 106 15.54 7.32 -10.99
C LEU A 106 16.56 7.93 -10.02
N ALA A 107 17.73 8.35 -10.50
CA ALA A 107 18.73 9.05 -9.70
C ALA A 107 18.20 10.38 -9.13
N GLY A 108 17.22 11.01 -9.79
CA GLY A 108 16.56 12.23 -9.30
C GLY A 108 15.69 12.01 -8.05
N VAL A 109 15.30 10.77 -7.74
CA VAL A 109 14.47 10.46 -6.56
C VAL A 109 15.28 10.59 -5.26
N ALA A 110 16.55 10.18 -5.27
CA ALA A 110 17.36 10.16 -4.06
C ALA A 110 17.60 11.55 -3.42
N PRO A 111 17.88 12.62 -4.19
CA PRO A 111 17.92 13.98 -3.65
C PRO A 111 16.60 14.41 -2.98
N LEU A 112 15.45 14.07 -3.57
CA LEU A 112 14.14 14.39 -3.00
C LEU A 112 13.93 13.67 -1.66
N LEU A 113 14.26 12.39 -1.59
CA LEU A 113 14.20 11.60 -0.36
C LEU A 113 15.06 12.22 0.75
N ARG A 114 16.33 12.56 0.44
CA ARG A 114 17.25 13.16 1.43
C ARG A 114 16.80 14.55 1.90
N ARG A 115 16.16 15.33 1.01
CA ARG A 115 15.67 16.67 1.33
C ARG A 115 14.45 16.64 2.25
N HIS A 116 13.52 15.71 2.01
CA HIS A 116 12.21 15.73 2.64
C HIS A 116 12.04 14.75 3.80
N LEU A 117 12.76 13.62 3.81
CA LEU A 117 12.63 12.66 4.90
C LEU A 117 13.50 13.06 6.09
N PRO A 118 12.93 13.17 7.30
CA PRO A 118 13.71 13.45 8.49
C PRO A 118 14.60 12.24 8.84
N ALA A 119 15.70 12.48 9.56
CA ALA A 119 16.65 11.42 9.94
C ALA A 119 16.04 10.30 10.79
N GLY A 120 14.91 10.56 11.48
CA GLY A 120 14.17 9.57 12.26
C GLY A 120 13.09 8.81 11.47
N ASP A 121 12.91 9.08 10.18
CA ASP A 121 11.97 8.33 9.35
C ASP A 121 12.46 6.88 9.18
N PRO A 122 11.59 5.86 9.33
CA PRO A 122 11.98 4.45 9.22
C PRO A 122 12.56 4.08 7.84
N LEU A 123 12.28 4.88 6.81
CA LEU A 123 12.72 4.69 5.44
C LEU A 123 13.77 5.74 5.01
N ALA A 124 14.30 6.55 5.92
CA ALA A 124 15.32 7.57 5.62
C ALA A 124 16.56 7.00 4.88
N GLY A 125 16.91 5.75 5.18
CA GLY A 125 18.02 5.04 4.53
C GLY A 125 17.77 4.67 3.06
N TYR A 126 16.53 4.80 2.56
CA TYR A 126 16.16 4.34 1.21
C TYR A 126 16.92 5.07 0.10
N ALA A 127 17.22 6.35 0.30
CA ALA A 127 17.95 7.15 -0.68
C ALA A 127 19.32 6.57 -1.05
N ALA A 128 19.98 5.85 -0.12
CA ALA A 128 21.28 5.22 -0.37
C ALA A 128 21.20 4.06 -1.36
N LEU A 129 20.05 3.38 -1.47
CA LEU A 129 19.87 2.27 -2.41
C LEU A 129 19.86 2.73 -3.87
N PHE A 130 19.66 4.03 -4.13
CA PHE A 130 19.75 4.61 -5.47
C PHE A 130 21.17 4.95 -5.89
N GLU A 131 22.14 4.98 -4.97
CA GLU A 131 23.54 5.31 -5.31
C GLU A 131 24.19 4.25 -6.22
N THR A 132 23.61 3.06 -6.27
CA THR A 132 24.03 1.96 -7.15
C THR A 132 23.20 1.86 -8.43
N LEU A 133 22.13 2.64 -8.56
CA LEU A 133 21.26 2.62 -9.74
C LEU A 133 21.87 3.49 -10.85
N GLY A 134 21.94 2.93 -12.05
CA GLY A 134 22.47 3.62 -13.23
C GLY A 134 21.60 4.80 -13.68
N ALA A 135 22.18 5.71 -14.46
CA ALA A 135 21.49 6.87 -15.03
C ALA A 135 20.60 6.53 -16.23
N ALA A 136 19.92 5.37 -16.20
CA ALA A 136 19.04 4.98 -17.29
C ALA A 136 17.84 5.94 -17.36
N PRO A 137 17.59 6.59 -18.51
CA PRO A 137 16.46 7.48 -18.66
C PRO A 137 15.15 6.68 -18.62
N LEU A 138 14.19 7.20 -17.88
CA LEU A 138 12.81 6.74 -17.83
C LEU A 138 12.03 7.43 -18.96
N ARG A 139 11.43 6.63 -19.85
CA ARG A 139 10.60 7.12 -20.97
C ARG A 139 9.33 6.27 -21.09
N GLY A 140 8.32 6.81 -21.76
CA GLY A 140 7.05 6.12 -22.01
C GLY A 140 6.08 6.27 -20.84
N TYR A 141 5.36 5.19 -20.53
CA TYR A 141 4.30 5.20 -19.53
C TYR A 141 4.61 4.23 -18.39
N LEU A 142 4.36 4.69 -17.17
CA LEU A 142 4.32 3.84 -16.00
C LEU A 142 2.86 3.46 -15.72
N THR A 143 2.55 2.18 -15.81
CA THR A 143 1.25 1.64 -15.42
C THR A 143 1.36 0.90 -14.10
N GLY A 144 0.26 0.90 -13.36
CA GLY A 144 0.13 0.17 -12.10
C GLY A 144 -1.29 0.26 -11.58
N SER A 145 -1.55 -0.47 -10.50
CA SER A 145 -2.83 -0.46 -9.81
C SER A 145 -2.59 -0.32 -8.32
N ILE A 146 -3.39 0.51 -7.66
CA ILE A 146 -3.38 0.69 -6.21
C ILE A 146 -4.47 -0.20 -5.63
N ASP A 147 -4.12 -1.14 -4.76
CA ASP A 147 -5.08 -2.10 -4.18
C ASP A 147 -6.32 -1.42 -3.58
N ALA A 148 -6.12 -0.33 -2.82
CA ALA A 148 -7.23 0.52 -2.41
C ALA A 148 -6.78 1.95 -2.09
N VAL A 149 -7.70 2.89 -2.28
CA VAL A 149 -7.65 4.24 -1.70
C VAL A 149 -8.78 4.36 -0.69
N LEU A 150 -8.44 4.68 0.56
CA LEU A 150 -9.41 4.91 1.63
C LEU A 150 -9.60 6.41 1.85
N ARG A 151 -10.86 6.84 1.98
CA ARG A 151 -11.22 8.18 2.45
C ARG A 151 -11.49 8.14 3.96
N LEU A 152 -10.61 8.77 4.72
CA LEU A 152 -10.71 8.88 6.17
C LEU A 152 -11.43 10.18 6.59
N PRO A 153 -11.91 10.28 7.84
CA PRO A 153 -12.43 11.53 8.38
C PRO A 153 -11.45 12.70 8.23
N GLY A 154 -11.95 13.88 7.86
CA GLY A 154 -11.11 15.07 7.69
C GLY A 154 -10.47 15.21 6.29
N PRO A 155 -11.31 15.12 5.24
CA PRO A 155 -11.11 14.36 3.99
C PRO A 155 -9.65 13.99 3.62
N ARG A 156 -9.06 13.02 4.33
CA ARG A 156 -7.74 12.48 3.99
C ARG A 156 -7.88 11.22 3.15
N PHE A 157 -7.05 11.08 2.13
CA PHE A 157 -7.01 9.92 1.25
C PHE A 157 -5.72 9.15 1.47
N VAL A 158 -5.84 7.88 1.86
CA VAL A 158 -4.72 6.99 2.16
C VAL A 158 -4.62 5.92 1.09
N VAL A 159 -3.42 5.74 0.56
CA VAL A 159 -3.07 4.60 -0.29
C VAL A 159 -2.91 3.37 0.58
N VAL A 160 -3.58 2.26 0.24
CA VAL A 160 -3.43 0.97 0.90
C VAL A 160 -2.85 -0.03 -0.08
N ASP A 161 -1.93 -0.86 0.41
CA ASP A 161 -1.41 -2.01 -0.32
C ASP A 161 -1.33 -3.22 0.63
N TYR A 162 -1.87 -4.36 0.20
CA TYR A 162 -1.92 -5.59 0.98
C TYR A 162 -0.70 -6.47 0.69
N LYS A 163 0.03 -6.88 1.73
CA LYS A 163 1.22 -7.72 1.62
C LYS A 163 1.02 -9.05 2.33
N THR A 164 1.10 -10.16 1.59
CA THR A 164 1.10 -11.52 2.16
C THR A 164 2.50 -12.03 2.53
N ASN A 165 3.49 -11.14 2.66
CA ASN A 165 4.89 -11.48 2.92
C ASN A 165 5.00 -12.24 4.27
N ARG A 166 5.94 -13.19 4.34
CA ARG A 166 6.36 -13.82 5.59
C ARG A 166 7.68 -13.17 6.01
N LEU A 167 7.73 -12.59 7.21
CA LEU A 167 8.93 -11.91 7.72
C LEU A 167 9.85 -12.85 8.51
N ALA A 168 9.35 -14.03 8.88
CA ALA A 168 10.09 -15.07 9.59
C ALA A 168 9.71 -16.47 9.06
N PRO A 169 10.58 -17.48 9.24
CA PRO A 169 10.25 -18.87 8.96
C PRO A 169 9.33 -19.46 10.03
N GLY A 170 8.63 -20.56 9.70
CA GLY A 170 7.75 -21.26 10.63
C GLY A 170 6.43 -20.52 10.89
N ASP A 171 5.73 -20.91 11.96
CA ASP A 171 4.50 -20.25 12.39
C ASP A 171 4.77 -18.82 12.84
N LEU A 172 3.94 -17.91 12.36
CA LEU A 172 4.08 -16.48 12.56
C LEU A 172 3.26 -16.00 13.74
N THR A 173 3.71 -14.91 14.35
CA THR A 173 3.00 -14.16 15.38
C THR A 173 3.06 -12.66 15.09
N THR A 174 2.22 -11.86 15.74
CA THR A 174 2.28 -10.39 15.65
C THR A 174 3.64 -9.82 16.04
N ALA A 175 4.45 -10.54 16.82
CA ALA A 175 5.80 -10.12 17.21
C ALA A 175 6.82 -10.19 16.06
N ASP A 176 6.51 -10.91 14.98
CA ASP A 176 7.35 -10.97 13.77
C ASP A 176 7.12 -9.76 12.85
N PHE A 177 6.08 -8.97 13.11
CA PHE A 177 5.66 -7.82 12.29
C PHE A 177 5.80 -6.51 13.07
N THR A 178 6.96 -6.28 13.67
CA THR A 178 7.28 -4.97 14.26
C THR A 178 7.51 -3.91 13.19
N THR A 179 7.43 -2.63 13.56
CA THR A 179 7.74 -1.52 12.64
C THR A 179 9.12 -1.68 12.00
N GLU A 180 10.13 -2.12 12.75
CA GLU A 180 11.49 -2.33 12.25
C GLU A 180 11.57 -3.50 11.27
N ALA A 181 10.92 -4.63 11.57
CA ALA A 181 10.89 -5.80 10.69
C ALA A 181 10.16 -5.48 9.37
N MET A 182 9.03 -4.77 9.45
CA MET A 182 8.29 -4.31 8.27
C MET A 182 9.08 -3.26 7.49
N ALA A 183 9.74 -2.29 8.14
CA ALA A 183 10.60 -1.31 7.47
C ALA A 183 11.74 -1.98 6.70
N ALA A 184 12.39 -2.99 7.30
CA ALA A 184 13.44 -3.76 6.64
C ALA A 184 12.91 -4.48 5.39
N GLU A 185 11.73 -5.07 5.46
CA GLU A 185 11.09 -5.72 4.31
C GLU A 185 10.67 -4.71 3.24
N MET A 186 10.09 -3.56 3.64
CA MET A 186 9.77 -2.46 2.74
C MET A 186 11.00 -2.06 1.92
N MET A 187 12.11 -1.81 2.60
CA MET A 187 13.39 -1.44 1.98
C MET A 187 13.90 -2.53 1.04
N ARG A 188 13.91 -3.79 1.48
CA ARG A 188 14.39 -4.95 0.71
C ARG A 188 13.58 -5.17 -0.57
N ALA A 189 12.28 -4.94 -0.52
CA ALA A 189 11.37 -5.14 -1.64
C ALA A 189 11.14 -3.88 -2.50
N HIS A 190 11.85 -2.78 -2.22
CA HIS A 190 11.69 -1.49 -2.89
C HIS A 190 10.27 -0.90 -2.84
N TYR A 191 9.47 -1.30 -1.84
CA TYR A 191 8.13 -0.78 -1.61
C TYR A 191 8.08 0.73 -1.34
N PRO A 192 9.10 1.41 -0.77
CA PRO A 192 9.07 2.86 -0.66
C PRO A 192 8.99 3.58 -2.02
N LEU A 193 9.63 3.04 -3.07
CA LEU A 193 9.47 3.60 -4.42
C LEU A 193 8.05 3.37 -4.93
N GLN A 194 7.51 2.16 -4.74
CA GLN A 194 6.13 1.84 -5.12
C GLN A 194 5.12 2.77 -4.41
N ALA A 195 5.25 2.94 -3.10
CA ALA A 195 4.44 3.81 -2.26
C ALA A 195 4.44 5.26 -2.76
N LEU A 196 5.62 5.78 -3.13
CA LEU A 196 5.74 7.13 -3.67
C LEU A 196 5.08 7.28 -5.04
N LEU A 197 5.24 6.28 -5.92
CA LEU A 197 4.59 6.27 -7.23
C LEU A 197 3.05 6.22 -7.08
N TYR A 198 2.55 5.43 -6.14
CA TYR A 198 1.12 5.37 -5.83
C TYR A 198 0.61 6.68 -5.23
N ALA A 199 1.39 7.32 -4.34
CA ALA A 199 1.05 8.64 -3.83
C ALA A 199 1.03 9.71 -4.94
N VAL A 200 1.93 9.64 -5.92
CA VAL A 200 1.91 10.52 -7.11
C VAL A 200 0.69 10.26 -7.98
N ALA A 201 0.35 8.99 -8.23
CA ALA A 201 -0.85 8.63 -8.98
C ALA A 201 -2.11 9.17 -8.29
N LEU A 202 -2.23 8.97 -6.97
CA LEU A 202 -3.33 9.50 -6.17
C LEU A 202 -3.35 11.04 -6.18
N HIS A 203 -2.19 11.69 -6.05
CA HIS A 203 -2.07 13.15 -6.13
C HIS A 203 -2.64 13.69 -7.46
N ARG A 204 -2.24 13.11 -8.59
CA ARG A 204 -2.71 13.52 -9.92
C ARG A 204 -4.20 13.21 -10.11
N TYR A 205 -4.66 12.07 -9.62
CA TYR A 205 -6.07 11.69 -9.63
C TYR A 205 -6.93 12.69 -8.86
N LEU A 206 -6.57 13.00 -7.61
CA LEU A 206 -7.32 13.94 -6.76
C LEU A 206 -7.28 15.36 -7.30
N ARG A 207 -6.13 15.82 -7.82
CA ARG A 207 -6.02 17.12 -8.49
C ARG A 207 -7.02 17.28 -9.64
N TRP A 208 -7.35 16.19 -10.33
CA TRP A 208 -8.33 16.21 -11.41
C TRP A 208 -9.77 16.06 -10.91
N ARG A 209 -10.00 15.24 -9.86
CA ARG A 209 -11.34 14.79 -9.46
C ARG A 209 -11.95 15.55 -8.28
N LEU A 210 -11.13 16.17 -7.43
CA LEU A 210 -11.57 16.81 -6.19
C LEU A 210 -11.49 18.35 -6.31
N PRO A 211 -12.63 19.06 -6.39
CA PRO A 211 -12.65 20.52 -6.35
C PRO A 211 -12.02 21.05 -5.06
N GLY A 212 -11.15 22.04 -5.16
CA GLY A 212 -10.45 22.60 -4.01
C GLY A 212 -9.36 21.69 -3.42
N TYR A 213 -8.87 20.73 -4.20
CA TYR A 213 -7.77 19.86 -3.78
C TYR A 213 -6.52 20.66 -3.35
N ASP A 214 -6.10 20.37 -2.12
CA ASP A 214 -4.84 20.80 -1.51
C ASP A 214 -4.07 19.55 -1.05
N PRO A 215 -2.86 19.27 -1.59
CA PRO A 215 -2.04 18.14 -1.19
C PRO A 215 -1.75 18.05 0.31
N ALA A 216 -1.53 19.19 0.98
CA ALA A 216 -1.18 19.20 2.41
C ALA A 216 -2.35 18.80 3.31
N THR A 217 -3.58 19.04 2.85
CA THR A 217 -4.80 18.68 3.56
C THR A 217 -5.25 17.27 3.21
N HIS A 218 -5.25 16.91 1.93
CA HIS A 218 -5.95 15.73 1.44
C HIS A 218 -5.08 14.47 1.31
N LEU A 219 -3.75 14.60 1.15
CA LEU A 219 -2.90 13.41 1.17
C LEU A 219 -2.77 12.89 2.61
N GLY A 220 -3.22 11.65 2.81
CA GLY A 220 -3.24 10.97 4.10
C GLY A 220 -2.03 10.07 4.36
N GLY A 221 -1.16 9.86 3.37
CA GLY A 221 -0.04 8.92 3.46
C GLY A 221 -0.36 7.58 2.82
N VAL A 222 0.41 6.56 3.21
CA VAL A 222 0.32 5.20 2.72
C VAL A 222 0.27 4.20 3.87
N GLN A 223 -0.39 3.06 3.64
CA GLN A 223 -0.53 1.96 4.58
C GLN A 223 -0.20 0.66 3.87
N TYR A 224 0.91 0.04 4.27
CA TYR A 224 1.28 -1.30 3.81
C TYR A 224 0.81 -2.30 4.86
N LEU A 225 -0.23 -3.06 4.50
CA LEU A 225 -0.92 -3.98 5.38
C LEU A 225 -0.34 -5.37 5.21
N PHE A 226 0.59 -5.74 6.09
CA PHE A 226 1.15 -7.08 6.17
C PHE A 226 0.12 -8.01 6.81
N VAL A 227 -0.84 -8.50 6.02
CA VAL A 227 -2.06 -9.19 6.49
C VAL A 227 -1.78 -10.43 7.35
N ARG A 228 -0.59 -11.03 7.26
CA ARG A 228 -0.18 -12.13 8.14
C ARG A 228 0.14 -11.69 9.57
N GLY A 229 0.46 -10.42 9.79
CA GLY A 229 0.68 -9.81 11.10
C GLY A 229 -0.57 -9.18 11.71
N MET A 230 -1.69 -9.13 10.98
CA MET A 230 -2.95 -8.54 11.42
C MET A 230 -3.82 -9.61 12.08
N ALA A 231 -3.93 -9.59 13.42
CA ALA A 231 -4.49 -10.69 14.21
C ALA A 231 -5.75 -10.30 15.01
N GLY A 232 -6.44 -9.23 14.61
CA GLY A 232 -7.70 -8.80 15.20
C GLY A 232 -7.58 -7.62 16.18
N PRO A 233 -8.67 -7.28 16.89
CA PRO A 233 -8.78 -6.10 17.75
C PRO A 233 -7.71 -6.02 18.85
N ASP A 234 -7.26 -7.16 19.35
CA ASP A 234 -6.26 -7.26 20.43
C ASP A 234 -4.81 -7.20 19.91
N SER A 235 -4.62 -6.96 18.60
CA SER A 235 -3.29 -6.83 18.01
C SER A 235 -2.51 -5.70 18.68
N PRO A 236 -1.22 -5.91 19.01
CA PRO A 236 -0.36 -4.82 19.44
C PRO A 236 -0.36 -3.68 18.41
N ALA A 237 -0.30 -2.43 18.86
CA ALA A 237 -0.29 -1.27 17.98
C ALA A 237 0.84 -1.37 16.94
N GLY A 238 0.50 -1.16 15.67
CA GLY A 238 1.43 -1.24 14.54
C GLY A 238 1.84 -2.66 14.13
N ALA A 239 1.32 -3.72 14.76
CA ALA A 239 1.61 -5.08 14.33
C ALA A 239 0.91 -5.40 13.00
N GLY A 240 1.69 -5.66 11.96
CA GLY A 240 1.18 -5.95 10.61
C GLY A 240 0.66 -4.72 9.85
N VAL A 241 0.70 -3.53 10.45
CA VAL A 241 0.26 -2.27 9.83
C VAL A 241 1.45 -1.32 9.76
N PHE A 242 1.96 -1.09 8.56
CA PHE A 242 3.06 -0.15 8.32
C PHE A 242 2.52 1.15 7.75
N ASP A 243 2.32 2.14 8.61
CA ASP A 243 1.96 3.51 8.21
C ASP A 243 3.21 4.29 7.79
N TRP A 244 3.13 4.99 6.65
CA TRP A 244 4.15 5.95 6.24
C TRP A 244 3.52 7.22 5.67
N TYR A 245 4.00 8.37 6.14
CA TYR A 245 3.46 9.68 5.82
C TYR A 245 4.51 10.51 5.06
N PRO A 246 4.78 10.20 3.77
CA PRO A 246 5.69 11.01 2.98
C PRO A 246 5.16 12.45 2.92
N PRO A 247 5.99 13.48 3.18
CA PRO A 247 5.54 14.87 3.15
C PRO A 247 4.88 15.20 1.82
N ALA A 248 3.80 16.00 1.84
CA ALA A 248 3.09 16.37 0.61
C ALA A 248 4.03 17.02 -0.43
N ALA A 249 5.02 17.81 0.02
CA ALA A 249 6.05 18.40 -0.84
C ALA A 249 6.91 17.35 -1.57
N LEU A 250 7.26 16.24 -0.90
CA LEU A 250 7.97 15.12 -1.53
C LEU A 250 7.13 14.52 -2.67
N VAL A 251 5.83 14.31 -2.44
CA VAL A 251 4.92 13.74 -3.44
C VAL A 251 4.74 14.70 -4.62
N THR A 252 4.54 16.00 -4.38
CA THR A 252 4.35 16.98 -5.45
C THR A 252 5.62 17.17 -6.28
N GLU A 253 6.79 17.30 -5.64
CA GLU A 253 8.05 17.44 -6.37
C GLU A 253 8.46 16.17 -7.11
N LEU A 254 8.13 14.99 -6.58
CA LEU A 254 8.30 13.75 -7.31
C LEU A 254 7.37 13.68 -8.53
N SER A 255 6.12 14.15 -8.40
CA SER A 255 5.20 14.25 -9.52
C SER A 255 5.76 15.16 -10.62
N ASP A 256 6.35 16.30 -10.26
CA ASP A 256 6.96 17.24 -11.21
C ASP A 256 8.23 16.65 -11.86
N LEU A 257 9.08 15.98 -11.07
CA LEU A 257 10.24 15.24 -11.56
C LEU A 257 9.82 14.21 -12.62
N LEU A 258 8.80 13.40 -12.34
CA LEU A 258 8.31 12.39 -13.29
C LEU A 258 7.67 13.01 -14.55
N ALA A 259 7.12 14.22 -14.44
CA ALA A 259 6.62 14.97 -15.59
C ALA A 259 7.73 15.61 -16.43
N GLY A 260 8.98 15.59 -15.99
CA GLY A 260 10.09 16.29 -16.66
C GLY A 260 10.02 17.81 -16.49
N ILE A 261 9.30 18.29 -15.47
CA ILE A 261 9.24 19.71 -15.14
C ILE A 261 10.49 20.00 -14.30
N GLU A 262 11.51 20.59 -14.92
CA GLU A 262 12.69 21.08 -14.18
C GLU A 262 12.22 22.03 -13.06
N GLY A 263 12.72 21.81 -11.85
CA GLY A 263 12.56 22.78 -10.78
C GLY A 263 13.15 24.11 -11.23
N ALA A 264 12.32 25.15 -11.31
CA ALA A 264 12.82 26.50 -11.35
C ALA A 264 13.80 26.67 -10.16
N PRO A 265 14.97 27.29 -10.37
CA PRO A 265 16.02 27.41 -9.35
C PRO A 265 15.54 28.05 -8.06
#